data_AF-G2G3K5-F1
#
_entry.id   AF-G2G3K5-F1
#
_cell.length_a   1.000
_cell.length_b   1.000
_cell.length_c   1.000
_cell.angle_alpha   90.00
_cell.angle_beta   90.00
_cell.angle_gamma   90.00
#
_symmetry.space_group_name_H-M   'P 1'
#
loop_
_entity.id
_entity.type
_entity.pdbx_description
1 polymer ?
#
loop_
_entity_poly.entity_id
_entity_poly.type
_entity_poly.pdbx_seq_one_letter_code
_entity_poly.pdbx_strand_id
1 'polypeptide(L)'
;MTKAVPPGKAAEPVADPQLPESARQLLREAEKHPHRYSGRRRSPWRAAAPEIVRGGVVAAGAALMWRATGADRTQKPPDDLPTASLSDALHETVGNTLEALHGGIERLWPLAVTGLAVLIVFRVMETATYNAALRELDESRARYVQLSQLTDEARSLLARAQQARRTVLGSSVHCCDLIDRQRNEVALPHQEWEIAEALREYSRLMKAEPDRPWGSMVAAVIDVRRKSLAASLQGIQRRVVALEAYADEVRRADDRFQELKQIQQLTEGSADVLELLARTARHDHAVAEIDGMNAQAAAVAATFTAALESAKEAAAIALPPAIEGA
;
A
#
# COMPACT_ATOMS: atom_id res chain seq x y z
N MET A 1 30.50 16.51 -16.62
CA MET A 1 30.15 15.65 -15.46
C MET A 1 28.64 15.60 -15.35
N THR A 2 28.03 14.66 -16.06
CA THR A 2 26.58 14.47 -16.11
C THR A 2 26.19 13.69 -14.87
N LYS A 3 25.61 14.36 -13.89
CA LYS A 3 25.17 13.76 -12.62
C LYS A 3 24.13 12.68 -12.96
N ALA A 4 24.49 11.42 -12.76
CA ALA A 4 23.59 10.30 -12.97
C ALA A 4 22.39 10.47 -12.02
N VAL A 5 21.23 10.77 -12.62
CA VAL A 5 19.94 10.73 -11.92
C VAL A 5 19.77 9.29 -11.44
N PRO A 6 19.55 9.04 -10.13
CA PRO A 6 19.32 7.68 -9.63
C PRO A 6 18.16 7.06 -10.41
N PRO A 7 18.13 5.72 -10.62
CA PRO A 7 17.02 5.08 -11.31
C PRO A 7 15.74 5.45 -10.58
N GLY A 8 14.98 6.37 -11.17
CA GLY A 8 13.71 6.81 -10.61
C GLY A 8 12.86 5.56 -10.43
N LYS A 9 12.23 5.40 -9.26
CA LYS A 9 11.22 4.37 -9.04
C LYS A 9 10.32 4.33 -10.29
N ALA A 10 10.08 3.12 -10.80
CA ALA A 10 9.21 2.91 -11.95
C ALA A 10 7.91 3.69 -11.75
N ALA A 11 7.38 4.24 -12.86
CA ALA A 11 6.07 4.90 -12.81
C ALA A 11 5.05 3.95 -12.18
N GLU A 12 4.14 4.50 -11.40
CA GLU A 12 3.03 3.77 -10.80
C GLU A 12 1.73 4.12 -11.58
N PRO A 13 0.76 3.20 -11.67
CA PRO A 13 -0.52 3.52 -12.29
C PRO A 13 -1.25 4.59 -11.47
N VAL A 14 -1.95 5.51 -12.16
CA VAL A 14 -2.58 6.68 -11.53
C VAL A 14 -4.09 6.56 -11.61
N ALA A 15 -4.75 6.82 -10.49
CA ALA A 15 -6.21 6.90 -10.40
C ALA A 15 -6.64 8.35 -10.22
N ASP A 16 -7.83 8.68 -10.74
CA ASP A 16 -8.50 9.95 -10.45
C ASP A 16 -8.65 10.12 -8.92
N PRO A 17 -8.19 11.26 -8.34
CA PRO A 17 -8.33 11.54 -6.91
C PRO A 17 -9.78 11.51 -6.42
N GLN A 18 -10.76 11.77 -7.29
CA GLN A 18 -12.19 11.74 -6.97
C GLN A 18 -12.78 10.32 -7.02
N LEU A 19 -11.99 9.32 -7.41
CA LEU A 19 -12.46 7.94 -7.52
C LEU A 19 -12.64 7.31 -6.12
N PRO A 20 -13.80 6.70 -5.81
CA PRO A 20 -14.02 5.99 -4.55
C PRO A 20 -12.94 4.93 -4.28
N GLU A 21 -12.58 4.75 -3.01
CA GLU A 21 -11.54 3.77 -2.63
C GLU A 21 -11.93 2.34 -3.03
N SER A 22 -13.22 1.98 -2.96
CA SER A 22 -13.74 0.69 -3.43
C SER A 22 -13.42 0.43 -4.90
N ALA A 23 -13.68 1.42 -5.77
CA ALA A 23 -13.38 1.34 -7.20
C ALA A 23 -11.86 1.29 -7.45
N ARG A 24 -11.06 2.05 -6.68
CA ARG A 24 -9.58 1.99 -6.75
C ARG A 24 -9.03 0.62 -6.35
N GLN A 25 -9.60 -0.02 -5.33
CA GLN A 25 -9.24 -1.37 -4.93
C GLN A 25 -9.66 -2.40 -5.99
N LEU A 26 -10.88 -2.28 -6.51
CA LEU A 26 -11.40 -3.14 -7.57
C LEU A 26 -10.53 -3.09 -8.83
N LEU A 27 -10.07 -1.91 -9.25
CA LEU A 27 -9.16 -1.73 -10.39
C LEU A 27 -7.78 -2.35 -10.15
N ARG A 28 -7.19 -2.13 -8.96
CA ARG A 28 -5.91 -2.76 -8.57
C ARG A 28 -6.02 -4.28 -8.53
N GLU A 29 -7.13 -4.80 -8.03
CA GLU A 29 -7.42 -6.23 -8.00
C GLU A 29 -7.61 -6.80 -9.40
N ALA A 30 -8.29 -6.06 -10.29
CA ALA A 30 -8.48 -6.45 -11.68
C ALA A 30 -7.16 -6.44 -12.47
N GLU A 31 -6.22 -5.56 -12.14
CA GLU A 31 -4.88 -5.54 -12.70
C GLU A 31 -4.03 -6.74 -12.22
N LYS A 32 -4.09 -7.07 -10.93
CA LYS A 32 -3.39 -8.25 -10.36
C LYS A 32 -3.96 -9.58 -10.86
N HIS A 33 -5.28 -9.66 -11.04
CA HIS A 33 -5.98 -10.88 -11.39
C HIS A 33 -6.87 -10.69 -12.64
N PRO A 34 -6.27 -10.50 -13.82
CA PRO A 34 -7.02 -10.17 -15.04
C PRO A 34 -8.00 -11.27 -15.46
N HIS A 35 -7.69 -12.53 -15.14
CA HIS A 35 -8.54 -13.68 -15.45
C HIS A 35 -9.86 -13.68 -14.66
N ARG A 36 -9.92 -13.03 -13.49
CA ARG A 36 -11.14 -12.94 -12.67
C ARG A 36 -12.16 -11.99 -13.29
N TYR A 37 -11.71 -10.99 -14.04
CA TYR A 37 -12.53 -9.91 -14.58
C TYR A 37 -12.50 -9.81 -16.12
N SER A 38 -12.01 -10.84 -16.82
CA SER A 38 -11.98 -10.90 -18.29
C SER A 38 -13.30 -11.38 -18.93
N GLY A 39 -14.30 -11.74 -18.12
CA GLY A 39 -15.57 -12.29 -18.57
C GLY A 39 -16.50 -11.24 -19.17
N ARG A 40 -17.29 -11.66 -20.17
CA ARG A 40 -18.41 -10.86 -20.68
C ARG A 40 -19.54 -10.88 -19.65
N ARG A 41 -20.27 -9.76 -19.49
CA ARG A 41 -21.47 -9.68 -18.64
C ARG A 41 -22.39 -10.88 -18.92
N ARG A 42 -22.72 -11.65 -17.89
CA ARG A 42 -23.57 -12.85 -18.00
C ARG A 42 -24.98 -12.49 -17.57
N SER A 43 -25.99 -12.81 -18.37
CA SER A 43 -27.37 -12.61 -17.89
C SER A 43 -27.62 -13.55 -16.70
N PRO A 44 -28.12 -13.05 -15.55
CA PRO A 44 -28.30 -13.85 -14.33
C PRO A 44 -29.19 -15.08 -14.55
N TRP A 45 -30.23 -14.94 -15.38
CA TRP A 45 -31.13 -16.03 -15.74
C TRP A 45 -30.48 -17.14 -16.58
N ARG A 46 -29.50 -16.82 -17.45
CA ARG A 46 -28.73 -17.87 -18.18
C ARG A 46 -27.73 -18.59 -17.29
N ALA A 47 -27.25 -17.96 -16.21
CA ALA A 47 -26.35 -18.61 -15.25
C ALA A 47 -27.10 -19.62 -14.36
N ALA A 48 -28.38 -19.36 -14.05
CA ALA A 48 -29.25 -20.27 -13.32
C ALA A 48 -29.94 -21.33 -14.19
N ALA A 49 -29.98 -21.14 -15.52
CA ALA A 49 -30.65 -22.03 -16.46
C ALA A 49 -30.33 -23.54 -16.31
N PRO A 50 -29.06 -23.98 -16.16
CA PRO A 50 -28.78 -25.41 -16.00
C PRO A 50 -29.35 -26.01 -14.71
N GLU A 51 -29.43 -25.23 -13.63
CA GLU A 51 -30.02 -25.69 -12.36
C GLU A 51 -31.55 -25.66 -12.40
N ILE A 52 -32.14 -24.70 -13.11
CA ILE A 52 -33.60 -24.68 -13.37
C ILE A 52 -34.01 -25.89 -14.22
N VAL A 53 -33.22 -26.25 -15.24
CA VAL A 53 -33.48 -27.44 -16.07
C VAL A 53 -33.34 -28.72 -15.25
N ARG A 54 -32.27 -28.86 -14.45
CA ARG A 54 -32.08 -30.04 -13.58
C ARG A 54 -33.16 -30.16 -12.51
N GLY A 55 -33.51 -29.05 -11.85
CA GLY A 55 -34.58 -28.99 -10.86
C GLY A 55 -35.95 -29.25 -11.45
N GLY A 56 -36.22 -28.73 -12.65
CA GLY A 56 -37.45 -28.98 -13.40
C GLY A 56 -37.61 -30.45 -13.81
N VAL A 57 -36.52 -31.13 -14.20
CA VAL A 57 -36.53 -32.57 -14.48
C VAL A 57 -36.84 -33.39 -13.22
N VAL A 58 -36.28 -33.01 -12.06
CA VAL A 58 -36.57 -33.67 -10.78
C VAL A 58 -38.02 -33.44 -10.35
N ALA A 59 -38.52 -32.21 -10.45
CA ALA A 59 -39.90 -31.87 -10.12
C ALA A 59 -40.92 -32.53 -11.07
N ALA A 60 -40.63 -32.58 -12.37
CA ALA A 60 -41.46 -33.28 -13.36
C ALA A 60 -41.46 -34.79 -13.12
N GLY A 61 -40.31 -35.38 -12.76
CA GLY A 61 -40.22 -36.79 -12.38
C GLY A 61 -41.05 -37.12 -11.14
N ALA A 62 -40.99 -36.28 -10.10
CA ALA A 62 -41.80 -36.44 -8.89
C ALA A 62 -43.30 -36.27 -9.16
N ALA A 63 -43.70 -35.30 -9.99
CA ALA A 63 -45.10 -35.09 -10.37
C ALA A 63 -45.66 -36.24 -11.23
N LEU A 64 -44.86 -36.79 -12.16
CA LEU A 64 -45.22 -37.99 -12.92
C LEU A 64 -45.37 -39.21 -12.01
N MET A 65 -44.46 -39.38 -11.04
CA MET A 65 -44.54 -40.47 -10.06
C MET A 65 -45.78 -40.34 -9.16
N TRP A 66 -46.10 -39.12 -8.69
CA TRP A 66 -47.32 -38.83 -7.92
C TRP A 66 -48.60 -39.09 -8.73
N ARG A 67 -48.64 -38.68 -10.00
CA ARG A 67 -49.79 -38.92 -10.88
C ARG A 67 -49.98 -40.42 -11.20
N ALA A 68 -48.89 -41.16 -11.37
CA ALA A 68 -48.93 -42.59 -11.64
C ALA A 68 -49.38 -43.41 -10.43
N THR A 69 -49.20 -42.90 -9.21
CA THR A 69 -49.51 -43.63 -7.96
C THR A 69 -50.78 -43.14 -7.26
N GLY A 70 -51.22 -41.90 -7.50
CA GLY A 70 -52.41 -41.31 -6.86
C GLY A 70 -53.73 -41.52 -7.60
N ALA A 71 -53.74 -42.13 -8.79
CA ALA A 71 -54.93 -42.19 -9.65
C ALA A 71 -55.86 -43.39 -9.40
N ASP A 72 -55.49 -44.37 -8.57
CA ASP A 72 -56.35 -45.53 -8.27
C ASP A 72 -56.51 -45.71 -6.75
N ARG A 73 -57.26 -44.80 -6.13
CA ARG A 73 -58.00 -45.10 -4.89
C ARG A 73 -59.48 -45.17 -5.21
N THR A 74 -59.87 -46.20 -5.95
CA THR A 74 -61.26 -46.65 -5.96
C THR A 74 -61.43 -47.69 -4.84
N GLN A 75 -62.21 -47.27 -3.86
CA GLN A 75 -62.61 -47.97 -2.67
C GLN A 75 -63.29 -49.30 -3.04
N LYS A 76 -62.67 -50.44 -2.72
CA LYS A 76 -63.30 -51.76 -2.86
C LYS A 76 -64.11 -52.05 -1.59
N PRO A 77 -65.41 -52.40 -1.68
CA PRO A 77 -66.23 -52.71 -0.51
C PRO A 77 -65.84 -54.09 0.06
N PRO A 78 -66.06 -54.33 1.36
CA PRO A 78 -65.67 -55.56 2.04
C PRO A 78 -66.74 -56.64 1.83
N ASP A 79 -66.31 -57.88 1.65
CA ASP A 79 -67.10 -59.07 2.02
C ASP A 79 -66.16 -60.27 2.22
N ASP A 80 -66.50 -61.06 3.24
CA ASP A 80 -65.68 -62.04 3.95
C ASP A 80 -65.24 -63.27 3.13
N LEU A 81 -64.02 -63.76 3.37
CA LEU A 81 -63.67 -65.12 3.86
C LEU A 81 -62.15 -65.43 3.71
N PRO A 82 -61.55 -66.22 4.62
CA PRO A 82 -60.10 -66.26 4.82
C PRO A 82 -59.42 -67.34 3.98
N THR A 83 -58.66 -66.93 2.96
CA THR A 83 -57.52 -67.71 2.47
C THR A 83 -56.36 -66.75 2.33
N ALA A 84 -55.47 -66.74 3.32
CA ALA A 84 -54.23 -65.96 3.26
C ALA A 84 -53.38 -66.51 2.11
N SER A 85 -53.56 -65.91 0.93
CA SER A 85 -52.82 -66.26 -0.27
C SER A 85 -51.47 -65.55 -0.22
N LEU A 86 -50.44 -66.19 -0.80
CA LEU A 86 -49.10 -65.61 -0.89
C LEU A 86 -49.11 -64.25 -1.65
N SER A 87 -50.14 -64.03 -2.49
CA SER A 87 -50.44 -62.75 -3.13
C SER A 87 -50.94 -61.67 -2.17
N ASP A 88 -51.70 -62.01 -1.11
CA ASP A 88 -52.19 -61.02 -0.13
C ASP A 88 -51.05 -60.54 0.77
N ALA A 89 -50.17 -61.46 1.20
CA ALA A 89 -48.97 -61.12 1.95
C ALA A 89 -47.97 -60.30 1.10
N LEU A 90 -47.84 -60.60 -0.20
CA LEU A 90 -47.06 -59.79 -1.13
C LEU A 90 -47.69 -58.40 -1.36
N HIS A 91 -49.01 -58.31 -1.52
CA HIS A 91 -49.70 -57.04 -1.69
C HIS A 91 -49.62 -56.16 -0.45
N GLU A 92 -49.71 -56.73 0.75
CA GLU A 92 -49.59 -55.99 2.02
C GLU A 92 -48.16 -55.50 2.26
N THR A 93 -47.16 -56.32 1.95
CA THR A 93 -45.73 -55.94 2.12
C THR A 93 -45.30 -54.91 1.09
N VAL A 94 -45.76 -55.05 -0.17
CA VAL A 94 -45.51 -54.08 -1.25
C VAL A 94 -46.29 -52.79 -1.00
N GLY A 95 -47.51 -52.87 -0.50
CA GLY A 95 -48.34 -51.71 -0.15
C GLY A 95 -47.74 -50.89 0.99
N ASN A 96 -47.38 -51.54 2.10
CA ASN A 96 -46.77 -50.86 3.26
C ASN A 96 -45.40 -50.24 2.94
N THR A 97 -44.60 -50.88 2.09
CA THR A 97 -43.31 -50.30 1.64
C THR A 97 -43.51 -49.13 0.69
N LEU A 98 -44.50 -49.18 -0.21
CA LEU A 98 -44.85 -48.04 -1.07
C LEU A 98 -45.40 -46.86 -0.27
N GLU A 99 -46.25 -47.10 0.73
CA GLU A 99 -46.81 -46.03 1.58
C GLU A 99 -45.75 -45.38 2.47
N ALA A 100 -44.82 -46.16 3.01
CA ALA A 100 -43.67 -45.63 3.75
C ALA A 100 -42.74 -44.77 2.86
N LEU A 101 -42.52 -45.20 1.61
CA LEU A 101 -41.80 -44.42 0.60
C LEU A 101 -42.54 -43.13 0.23
N HIS A 102 -43.87 -43.20 0.07
CA HIS A 102 -44.71 -42.06 -0.26
C HIS A 102 -44.67 -40.99 0.84
N GLY A 103 -44.87 -41.39 2.11
CA GLY A 103 -44.80 -40.47 3.24
C GLY A 103 -43.40 -39.87 3.46
N GLY A 104 -42.34 -40.61 3.11
CA GLY A 104 -40.96 -40.09 3.11
C GLY A 104 -40.73 -39.04 2.02
N ILE A 105 -41.21 -39.30 0.80
CA ILE A 105 -41.10 -38.38 -0.35
C ILE A 105 -41.92 -37.10 -0.10
N GLU A 106 -43.15 -37.21 0.42
CA GLU A 106 -44.00 -36.06 0.75
C GLU A 106 -43.37 -35.13 1.80
N ARG A 107 -42.62 -35.68 2.75
CA ARG A 107 -41.95 -34.87 3.80
C ARG A 107 -40.62 -34.27 3.33
N LEU A 108 -39.91 -34.92 2.42
CA LEU A 108 -38.56 -34.51 2.01
C LEU A 108 -38.54 -33.61 0.77
N TRP A 109 -39.54 -33.69 -0.12
CA TRP A 109 -39.55 -32.85 -1.33
C TRP A 109 -39.58 -31.33 -1.08
N PRO A 110 -40.27 -30.75 -0.06
CA PRO A 110 -40.23 -29.31 0.15
C PRO A 110 -38.83 -28.83 0.51
N LEU A 111 -38.06 -29.62 1.30
CA LEU A 111 -36.67 -29.30 1.63
C LEU A 111 -35.76 -29.29 0.39
N ALA A 112 -35.97 -30.23 -0.54
CA ALA A 112 -35.24 -30.27 -1.79
C ALA A 112 -35.56 -29.05 -2.69
N VAL A 113 -36.83 -28.66 -2.77
CA VAL A 113 -37.27 -27.47 -3.52
C VAL A 113 -36.73 -26.18 -2.88
N THR A 114 -36.78 -26.06 -1.55
CA THR A 114 -36.22 -24.91 -0.83
C THR A 114 -34.71 -24.83 -1.03
N GLY A 115 -33.98 -25.94 -0.93
CA GLY A 115 -32.53 -25.98 -1.16
C GLY A 115 -32.15 -25.56 -2.58
N LEU A 116 -32.89 -26.04 -3.59
CA LEU A 116 -32.71 -25.64 -4.97
C LEU A 116 -33.02 -24.14 -5.19
N ALA A 117 -34.11 -23.64 -4.61
CA ALA A 117 -34.46 -22.22 -4.69
C ALA A 117 -33.37 -21.32 -4.08
N VAL A 118 -32.83 -21.71 -2.91
CA VAL A 118 -31.70 -21.01 -2.28
C VAL A 118 -30.46 -21.03 -3.19
N LEU A 119 -30.15 -22.17 -3.81
CA LEU A 119 -29.00 -22.29 -4.72
C LEU A 119 -29.17 -21.41 -5.97
N ILE A 120 -30.38 -21.37 -6.56
CA ILE A 120 -30.71 -20.49 -7.68
C ILE A 120 -30.55 -19.02 -7.28
N VAL A 121 -31.11 -18.62 -6.13
CA VAL A 121 -30.99 -17.25 -5.60
C VAL A 121 -29.52 -16.90 -5.36
N PHE A 122 -28.74 -17.79 -4.75
CA PHE A 122 -27.32 -17.62 -4.51
C PHE A 122 -26.54 -17.39 -5.83
N ARG A 123 -26.78 -18.20 -6.86
CA ARG A 123 -26.12 -18.06 -8.17
C ARG A 123 -26.56 -16.80 -8.93
N VAL A 124 -27.83 -16.42 -8.83
CA VAL A 124 -28.34 -15.16 -9.39
C VAL A 124 -27.69 -13.98 -8.71
N MET A 125 -27.58 -14.01 -7.37
CA MET A 125 -26.93 -12.97 -6.57
C MET A 125 -25.44 -12.85 -6.89
N GLU A 126 -24.72 -13.97 -6.97
CA GLU A 126 -23.30 -14.01 -7.37
C GLU A 126 -23.08 -13.45 -8.79
N THR A 127 -23.97 -13.76 -9.73
CA THR A 127 -23.88 -13.22 -11.10
C THR A 127 -24.24 -11.74 -11.14
N ALA A 128 -25.19 -11.29 -10.31
CA ALA A 128 -25.57 -9.89 -10.21
C ALA A 128 -24.44 -9.05 -9.61
N THR A 129 -23.78 -9.52 -8.54
CA THR A 129 -22.61 -8.84 -7.95
C THR A 129 -21.43 -8.83 -8.91
N TYR A 130 -21.18 -9.93 -9.64
CA TYR A 130 -20.17 -9.97 -10.70
C TYR A 130 -20.43 -8.96 -11.81
N ASN A 131 -21.66 -8.86 -12.30
CA ASN A 131 -22.03 -7.88 -13.33
C ASN A 131 -21.97 -6.45 -12.82
N ALA A 132 -22.32 -6.20 -11.56
CA ALA A 132 -22.20 -4.91 -10.92
C ALA A 132 -20.72 -4.49 -10.83
N ALA A 133 -19.84 -5.40 -10.39
CA ALA A 133 -18.39 -5.18 -10.39
C ALA A 133 -17.85 -4.90 -11.80
N LEU A 134 -18.32 -5.63 -12.83
CA LEU A 134 -17.92 -5.34 -14.22
C LEU A 134 -18.41 -3.96 -14.71
N ARG A 135 -19.62 -3.53 -14.32
CA ARG A 135 -20.12 -2.18 -14.63
C ARG A 135 -19.25 -1.11 -13.99
N GLU A 136 -18.99 -1.26 -12.69
CA GLU A 136 -18.15 -0.34 -11.94
C GLU A 136 -16.72 -0.32 -12.49
N LEU A 137 -16.18 -1.47 -12.91
CA LEU A 137 -14.89 -1.54 -13.63
C LEU A 137 -14.93 -0.79 -14.96
N ASP A 138 -15.96 -0.99 -15.79
CA ASP A 138 -16.08 -0.32 -17.08
C ASP A 138 -16.14 1.21 -16.91
N GLU A 139 -16.93 1.69 -15.94
CA GLU A 139 -17.09 3.11 -15.62
C GLU A 139 -15.83 3.72 -14.98
N SER A 140 -15.11 2.95 -14.17
CA SER A 140 -13.89 3.40 -13.48
C SER A 140 -12.62 3.28 -14.33
N ARG A 141 -12.60 2.44 -15.37
CA ARG A 141 -11.46 2.30 -16.30
C ARG A 141 -11.10 3.60 -17.01
N ALA A 142 -12.08 4.46 -17.31
CA ALA A 142 -11.81 5.79 -17.87
C ALA A 142 -11.11 6.72 -16.88
N ARG A 143 -11.30 6.49 -15.58
CA ARG A 143 -10.72 7.23 -14.45
C ARG A 143 -9.47 6.55 -13.85
N TYR A 144 -8.85 5.67 -14.64
CA TYR A 144 -7.63 4.98 -14.29
C TYR A 144 -6.66 4.95 -15.48
N VAL A 145 -5.38 5.27 -15.24
CA VAL A 145 -4.33 5.26 -16.26
C VAL A 145 -3.36 4.14 -15.94
N GLN A 146 -3.34 3.13 -16.82
CA GLN A 146 -2.42 2.01 -16.73
C GLN A 146 -1.12 2.29 -17.48
N LEU A 147 0.00 1.82 -16.95
CA LEU A 147 1.32 2.00 -17.57
C LEU A 147 1.46 1.28 -18.91
N SER A 148 0.70 0.20 -19.13
CA SER A 148 0.64 -0.52 -20.40
C SER A 148 0.01 0.31 -21.53
N GLN A 149 -0.83 1.29 -21.18
CA GLN A 149 -1.46 2.20 -22.14
C GLN A 149 -0.49 3.28 -22.62
N LEU A 150 0.56 3.57 -21.86
CA LEU A 150 1.54 4.62 -22.14
C LEU A 150 2.62 4.16 -23.13
N THR A 151 3.22 5.10 -23.86
CA THR A 151 4.50 4.89 -24.56
C THR A 151 5.68 5.00 -23.59
N ASP A 152 6.87 4.57 -23.98
CA ASP A 152 8.07 4.63 -23.11
C ASP A 152 8.39 6.06 -22.66
N GLU A 153 8.34 7.01 -23.59
CA GLU A 153 8.57 8.42 -23.29
C GLU A 153 7.52 8.96 -22.30
N ALA A 154 6.24 8.63 -22.52
CA ALA A 154 5.16 9.01 -21.62
C ALA A 154 5.32 8.40 -20.22
N ARG A 155 5.76 7.13 -20.12
CA ARG A 155 6.07 6.49 -18.83
C ARG A 155 7.18 7.23 -18.09
N SER A 156 8.22 7.67 -18.81
CA SER A 156 9.34 8.40 -18.20
C SER A 156 8.92 9.77 -17.64
N LEU A 157 8.06 10.49 -18.36
CA LEU A 157 7.51 11.78 -17.90
C LEU A 157 6.59 11.62 -16.69
N LEU A 158 5.76 10.57 -16.68
CA LEU A 158 4.90 10.28 -15.54
C LEU A 158 5.71 9.95 -14.28
N ALA A 159 6.77 9.12 -14.41
CA ALA A 159 7.66 8.77 -13.29
C ALA A 159 8.32 10.02 -12.68
N ARG A 160 8.71 10.98 -13.53
CA ARG A 160 9.26 12.27 -13.11
C ARG A 160 8.26 13.12 -12.33
N ALA A 161 7.03 13.25 -12.83
CA ALA A 161 5.97 13.96 -12.13
C ALA A 161 5.66 13.32 -10.76
N GLN A 162 5.59 11.99 -10.72
CA GLN A 162 5.42 11.21 -9.49
C GLN A 162 6.54 11.44 -8.49
N GLN A 163 7.79 11.47 -8.96
CA GLN A 163 8.93 11.73 -8.11
C GLN A 163 8.91 13.14 -7.53
N ALA A 164 8.57 14.15 -8.34
CA ALA A 164 8.42 15.52 -7.88
C ALA A 164 7.33 15.64 -6.81
N ARG A 165 6.15 15.05 -7.03
CA ARG A 165 5.08 14.99 -6.02
C ARG A 165 5.55 14.33 -4.72
N ARG A 166 6.17 13.15 -4.80
CA ARG A 166 6.68 12.42 -3.61
C ARG A 166 7.71 13.24 -2.84
N THR A 167 8.54 14.00 -3.55
CA THR A 167 9.54 14.89 -2.94
C THR A 167 8.84 15.98 -2.12
N VAL A 168 7.80 16.62 -2.67
CA VAL A 168 7.05 17.66 -1.95
C VAL A 168 6.33 17.08 -0.74
N LEU A 169 5.50 16.05 -0.95
CA LEU A 169 4.67 15.46 0.11
C LEU A 169 5.49 14.79 1.21
N GLY A 170 6.69 14.30 0.89
CA GLY A 170 7.60 13.67 1.83
C GLY A 170 8.56 14.64 2.53
N SER A 171 8.54 15.93 2.20
CA SER A 171 9.41 16.92 2.84
C SER A 171 8.99 17.21 4.28
N SER A 172 9.94 17.55 5.13
CA SER A 172 9.67 17.92 6.53
C SER A 172 8.90 19.24 6.59
N VAL A 173 9.21 20.20 5.71
CA VAL A 173 8.46 21.46 5.60
C VAL A 173 6.98 21.25 5.26
N HIS A 174 6.64 20.22 4.47
CA HIS A 174 5.25 19.82 4.24
C HIS A 174 4.64 19.16 5.48
N CYS A 175 5.34 18.19 6.08
CA CYS A 175 4.86 17.46 7.25
C CYS A 175 4.63 18.37 8.47
N CYS A 176 5.44 19.41 8.62
CA CYS A 176 5.37 20.41 9.68
C CYS A 176 4.47 21.62 9.33
N ASP A 177 3.72 21.55 8.22
CA ASP A 177 2.76 22.60 7.81
C ASP A 177 3.39 23.99 7.59
N LEU A 178 4.66 24.03 7.16
CA LEU A 178 5.39 25.27 6.85
C LEU A 178 5.13 25.76 5.41
N ILE A 179 4.61 24.88 4.57
CA ILE A 179 4.03 25.19 3.26
C ILE A 179 2.56 24.76 3.30
N ASP A 180 1.71 25.39 2.48
CA ASP A 180 0.27 25.12 2.44
C ASP A 180 -0.03 23.64 2.16
N ARG A 181 -0.17 22.87 3.25
CA ARG A 181 -0.30 21.42 3.23
C ARG A 181 -1.63 21.01 2.60
N GLN A 182 -2.71 21.67 3.01
CA GLN A 182 -4.04 21.39 2.48
C GLN A 182 -4.09 21.59 0.96
N ARG A 183 -3.53 22.70 0.46
CA ARG A 183 -3.45 22.94 -0.99
C ARG A 183 -2.60 21.90 -1.69
N ASN A 184 -1.48 21.48 -1.12
CA ASN A 184 -0.59 20.48 -1.73
C ASN A 184 -1.23 19.09 -1.76
N GLU A 185 -1.90 18.68 -0.69
CA GLU A 185 -2.59 17.39 -0.59
C GLU A 185 -3.74 17.28 -1.59
N VAL A 186 -4.38 18.39 -1.98
CA VAL A 186 -5.45 18.40 -2.98
C VAL A 186 -4.92 18.63 -4.40
N ALA A 187 -4.07 19.64 -4.59
CA ALA A 187 -3.64 20.07 -5.91
C ALA A 187 -2.65 19.10 -6.55
N LEU A 188 -1.69 18.53 -5.80
CA LEU A 188 -0.65 17.70 -6.39
C LEU A 188 -1.18 16.36 -6.95
N PRO A 189 -2.07 15.62 -6.25
CA PRO A 189 -2.71 14.45 -6.85
C PRO A 189 -3.54 14.80 -8.10
N HIS A 190 -4.23 15.95 -8.09
CA HIS A 190 -4.97 16.40 -9.26
C HIS A 190 -4.05 16.74 -10.44
N GLN A 191 -2.92 17.42 -10.21
CA GLN A 191 -1.92 17.68 -11.26
C GLN A 191 -1.31 16.39 -11.82
N GLU A 192 -1.02 15.40 -10.97
CA GLU A 192 -0.54 14.09 -11.43
C GLU A 192 -1.58 13.40 -12.33
N TRP A 193 -2.85 13.40 -11.92
CA TRP A 193 -3.94 12.81 -12.71
C TRP A 193 -4.07 13.48 -14.08
N GLU A 194 -4.12 14.81 -14.12
CA GLU A 194 -4.21 15.58 -15.38
C GLU A 194 -3.03 15.30 -16.33
N ILE A 195 -1.82 15.15 -15.77
CA ILE A 195 -0.63 14.76 -16.54
C ILE A 195 -0.79 13.33 -17.07
N ALA A 196 -1.21 12.38 -16.21
CA ALA A 196 -1.38 10.98 -16.60
C ALA A 196 -2.45 10.82 -17.68
N GLU A 197 -3.57 11.53 -17.58
CA GLU A 197 -4.65 11.52 -18.56
C GLU A 197 -4.20 12.10 -19.91
N ALA A 198 -3.51 13.24 -19.90
CA ALA A 198 -2.95 13.82 -21.12
C ALA A 198 -1.92 12.91 -21.79
N LEU A 199 -1.08 12.22 -21.00
CA LEU A 199 -0.10 11.25 -21.49
C LEU A 199 -0.77 9.98 -22.04
N ARG A 200 -1.87 9.52 -21.44
CA ARG A 200 -2.69 8.43 -21.96
C ARG A 200 -3.27 8.77 -23.31
N GLU A 201 -3.83 9.97 -23.46
CA GLU A 201 -4.40 10.43 -24.71
C GLU A 201 -3.34 10.58 -25.81
N TYR A 202 -2.20 11.21 -25.49
CA TYR A 202 -1.04 11.27 -26.38
C TYR A 202 -0.60 9.87 -26.83
N SER A 203 -0.45 8.93 -25.90
CA SER A 203 -0.01 7.57 -26.19
C SER A 203 -1.01 6.80 -27.06
N ARG A 204 -2.31 7.00 -26.83
CA ARG A 204 -3.40 6.42 -27.64
C ARG A 204 -3.34 6.93 -29.08
N LEU A 205 -3.20 8.24 -29.26
CA LEU A 205 -3.13 8.87 -30.58
C LEU A 205 -1.85 8.45 -31.33
N MET A 206 -0.71 8.42 -30.64
CA MET A 206 0.56 7.97 -31.22
C MET A 206 0.51 6.51 -31.68
N LYS A 207 -0.08 5.61 -30.88
CA LYS A 207 -0.23 4.18 -31.23
C LYS A 207 -1.23 3.95 -32.37
N ALA A 208 -2.16 4.88 -32.61
CA ALA A 208 -3.13 4.80 -33.69
C ALA A 208 -2.60 5.34 -35.03
N GLU A 209 -1.49 6.08 -35.01
CA GLU A 209 -0.90 6.66 -36.21
C GLU A 209 -0.21 5.55 -37.03
N PRO A 210 -0.43 5.48 -38.36
CA PRO A 210 0.16 4.43 -39.17
C PRO A 210 1.69 4.59 -39.30
N ASP A 211 2.42 3.48 -39.15
CA ASP A 211 3.89 3.46 -39.26
C ASP A 211 4.38 3.80 -40.67
N ARG A 212 3.64 3.35 -41.70
CA ARG A 212 3.98 3.56 -43.11
C ARG A 212 2.84 4.24 -43.87
N PRO A 213 2.99 5.50 -44.29
CA PRO A 213 2.01 6.19 -45.12
C PRO A 213 1.94 5.61 -46.53
N TRP A 214 0.73 5.54 -47.12
CA TRP A 214 0.54 5.20 -48.53
C TRP A 214 0.59 6.46 -49.41
N GLY A 215 1.78 6.77 -49.91
CA GLY A 215 2.01 7.90 -50.83
C GLY A 215 2.40 9.21 -50.14
N SER A 216 2.92 10.15 -50.93
CA SER A 216 3.53 11.41 -50.44
C SER A 216 2.51 12.35 -49.81
N MET A 217 1.29 12.42 -50.32
CA MET A 217 0.22 13.27 -49.77
C MET A 217 -0.20 12.81 -48.36
N VAL A 218 -0.38 11.50 -48.17
CA VAL A 218 -0.72 10.91 -46.87
C VAL A 218 0.43 11.09 -45.88
N ALA A 219 1.68 10.95 -46.35
CA ALA A 219 2.86 11.22 -45.53
C ALA A 219 2.92 12.67 -45.02
N ALA A 220 2.58 13.65 -45.86
CA ALA A 220 2.55 15.06 -45.45
C ALA A 220 1.48 15.33 -44.37
N VAL A 221 0.30 14.73 -44.49
CA VAL A 221 -0.77 14.86 -43.48
C VAL A 221 -0.37 14.24 -42.14
N ILE A 222 0.23 13.04 -42.16
CA ILE A 222 0.74 12.38 -40.95
C ILE A 222 1.86 13.20 -40.30
N ASP A 223 2.73 13.83 -41.08
CA ASP A 223 3.79 14.69 -40.53
C ASP A 223 3.22 15.89 -39.76
N VAL A 224 2.17 16.54 -40.29
CA VAL A 224 1.47 17.63 -39.59
C VAL A 224 0.84 17.15 -38.28
N ARG A 225 0.23 15.95 -38.29
CA ARG A 225 -0.33 15.34 -37.07
C ARG A 225 0.75 15.01 -36.05
N ARG A 226 1.86 14.40 -36.47
CA ARG A 226 3.01 14.10 -35.59
C ARG A 226 3.60 15.37 -34.97
N LYS A 227 3.72 16.46 -35.74
CA LYS A 227 4.13 17.77 -35.21
C LYS A 227 3.18 18.30 -34.15
N SER A 228 1.88 18.14 -34.36
CA SER A 228 0.85 18.55 -33.39
C SER A 228 0.92 17.72 -32.11
N LEU A 229 1.12 16.40 -32.21
CA LEU A 229 1.31 15.50 -31.07
C LEU A 229 2.61 15.84 -30.31
N ALA A 230 3.70 16.13 -31.02
CA ALA A 230 4.97 16.55 -30.40
C ALA A 230 4.81 17.88 -29.63
N ALA A 231 4.08 18.85 -30.20
CA ALA A 231 3.78 20.11 -29.51
C ALA A 231 2.92 19.88 -28.24
N SER A 232 1.95 18.97 -28.29
CA SER A 232 1.15 18.56 -27.13
C SER A 232 2.04 17.94 -26.04
N LEU A 233 2.93 17.02 -26.42
CA LEU A 233 3.87 16.39 -25.49
C LEU A 233 4.81 17.42 -24.85
N GLN A 234 5.32 18.38 -25.63
CA GLN A 234 6.14 19.48 -25.11
C GLN A 234 5.37 20.32 -24.09
N GLY A 235 4.07 20.55 -24.29
CA GLY A 235 3.20 21.20 -23.32
C GLY A 235 3.12 20.43 -21.99
N ILE A 236 2.92 19.12 -22.05
CA ILE A 236 2.92 18.24 -20.87
C ILE A 236 4.29 18.28 -20.17
N GLN A 237 5.38 18.19 -20.94
CA GLN A 237 6.74 18.28 -20.41
C GLN A 237 6.99 19.59 -19.65
N ARG A 238 6.49 20.74 -20.15
CA ARG A 238 6.59 22.00 -19.42
C ARG A 238 5.86 21.97 -18.07
N ARG A 239 4.69 21.32 -17.99
CA ARG A 239 3.98 21.11 -16.71
C ARG A 239 4.81 20.26 -15.75
N VAL A 240 5.40 19.16 -16.24
CA VAL A 240 6.29 18.31 -15.44
C VAL A 240 7.51 19.09 -14.92
N VAL A 241 8.17 19.88 -15.79
CA VAL A 241 9.32 20.71 -15.40
C VAL A 241 8.93 21.76 -14.36
N ALA A 242 7.75 22.38 -14.47
CA ALA A 242 7.26 23.31 -13.45
C ALA A 242 7.03 22.61 -12.10
N LEU A 243 6.50 21.37 -12.12
CA LEU A 243 6.32 20.57 -10.91
C LEU A 243 7.66 20.13 -10.28
N GLU A 244 8.65 19.80 -11.11
CA GLU A 244 10.02 19.50 -10.65
C GLU A 244 10.69 20.73 -10.05
N ALA A 245 10.56 21.91 -10.67
CA ALA A 245 11.08 23.16 -10.14
C ALA A 245 10.45 23.48 -8.77
N TYR A 246 9.13 23.27 -8.63
CA TYR A 246 8.46 23.42 -7.34
C TYR A 246 9.02 22.44 -6.29
N ALA A 247 9.21 21.17 -6.66
CA ALA A 247 9.81 20.18 -5.77
C ALA A 247 11.25 20.52 -5.37
N ASP A 248 12.02 21.14 -6.27
CA ASP A 248 13.37 21.61 -6.00
C ASP A 248 13.39 22.77 -5.00
N GLU A 249 12.47 23.74 -5.12
CA GLU A 249 12.33 24.82 -4.13
C GLU A 249 11.90 24.29 -2.76
N VAL A 250 10.96 23.34 -2.73
CA VAL A 250 10.55 22.67 -1.48
C VAL A 250 11.72 21.94 -0.84
N ARG A 251 12.58 21.26 -1.63
CA ARG A 251 13.77 20.59 -1.10
C ARG A 251 14.75 21.58 -0.49
N ARG A 252 15.00 22.72 -1.15
CA ARG A 252 15.86 23.77 -0.59
C ARG A 252 15.29 24.32 0.71
N ALA A 253 13.97 24.52 0.78
CA ALA A 253 13.31 24.94 2.01
C ALA A 253 13.47 23.87 3.12
N ASP A 254 13.38 22.59 2.76
CA ASP A 254 13.59 21.47 3.68
C ASP A 254 15.02 21.44 4.24
N ASP A 255 16.03 21.62 3.38
CA ASP A 255 17.43 21.70 3.79
C ASP A 255 17.64 22.85 4.79
N ARG A 256 17.07 24.03 4.52
CA ARG A 256 17.14 25.18 5.44
C ARG A 256 16.41 24.94 6.75
N PHE A 257 15.27 24.25 6.71
CA PHE A 257 14.54 23.89 7.91
C PHE A 257 15.33 22.91 8.80
N GLN A 258 16.02 21.94 8.20
CA GLN A 258 16.91 21.04 8.94
C GLN A 258 18.13 21.76 9.52
N GLU A 259 18.75 22.68 8.76
CA GLU A 259 19.83 23.55 9.27
C GLU A 259 19.37 24.35 10.50
N LEU A 260 18.19 24.97 10.42
CA LEU A 260 17.62 25.74 11.53
C LEU A 260 17.39 24.86 12.76
N LYS A 261 16.83 23.66 12.57
CA LYS A 261 16.59 22.70 13.66
C LYS A 261 17.90 22.26 14.32
N GLN A 262 18.95 22.04 13.53
CA GLN A 262 20.27 21.68 14.03
C GLN A 262 20.89 22.84 14.85
N ILE A 263 20.75 24.09 14.40
CA ILE A 263 21.21 25.27 15.14
C ILE A 263 20.47 25.40 16.47
N GLN A 264 19.16 25.17 16.49
CA GLN A 264 18.37 25.19 17.73
C GLN A 264 18.87 24.15 18.74
N GLN A 265 19.10 22.91 18.29
CA GLN A 265 19.64 21.84 19.14
C GLN A 265 21.03 22.17 19.70
N LEU A 266 21.91 22.77 18.90
CA LEU A 266 23.24 23.20 19.36
C LEU A 266 23.15 24.36 20.36
N THR A 267 22.20 25.26 20.17
CA THR A 267 21.99 26.40 21.08
C THR A 267 21.46 25.93 22.42
N GLU A 268 20.53 24.98 22.45
CA GLU A 268 20.03 24.36 23.69
C GLU A 268 21.16 23.64 24.46
N GLY A 269 22.05 22.93 23.77
CA GLY A 269 23.22 22.28 24.39
C GLY A 269 24.39 23.22 24.75
N SER A 270 24.33 24.51 24.37
CA SER A 270 25.44 25.45 24.62
C SER A 270 25.60 25.80 26.10
N ALA A 271 24.52 25.73 26.89
CA ALA A 271 24.58 25.96 28.34
C ALA A 271 25.49 24.93 29.05
N ASP A 272 25.39 23.66 28.65
CA ASP A 272 26.20 22.58 29.22
C ASP A 272 27.68 22.75 28.87
N VAL A 273 27.98 23.22 27.66
CA VAL A 273 29.36 23.54 27.23
C VAL A 273 29.92 24.71 28.03
N LEU A 274 29.12 25.76 28.26
CA LEU A 274 29.53 26.89 29.09
C LEU A 274 29.78 26.50 30.55
N GLU A 275 28.93 25.64 31.14
CA GLU A 275 29.15 25.12 32.49
C GLU A 275 30.41 24.24 32.55
N LEU A 276 30.65 23.41 31.53
CA LEU A 276 31.87 22.61 31.45
C LEU A 276 33.12 23.51 31.38
N LEU A 277 33.10 24.57 30.57
CA LEU A 277 34.19 25.55 30.49
C LEU A 277 34.40 26.28 31.82
N ALA A 278 33.33 26.69 32.50
CA ALA A 278 33.40 27.31 33.83
C ALA A 278 33.98 26.35 34.89
N ARG A 279 33.66 25.06 34.80
CA ARG A 279 34.25 24.02 35.66
C ARG A 279 35.73 23.79 35.35
N THR A 280 36.13 23.77 34.08
CA THR A 280 37.55 23.66 33.69
C THR A 280 38.35 24.86 34.14
N ALA A 281 37.83 26.09 33.98
CA ALA A 281 38.49 27.29 34.49
C ALA A 281 38.70 27.26 36.02
N ARG A 282 37.75 26.67 36.77
CA ARG A 282 37.92 26.40 38.21
C ARG A 282 39.02 25.37 38.48
N HIS A 283 39.18 24.36 37.64
CA HIS A 283 40.26 23.39 37.77
C HIS A 283 41.63 24.02 37.51
N ASP A 284 41.76 24.86 36.49
CA ASP A 284 43.01 25.58 36.21
C ASP A 284 43.40 26.49 37.38
N HIS A 285 42.42 27.14 38.02
CA HIS A 285 42.66 27.92 39.23
C HIS A 285 43.13 27.06 40.41
N ALA A 286 42.50 25.91 40.63
CA ALA A 286 42.90 24.98 41.69
C ALA A 286 44.32 24.42 41.47
N VAL A 287 44.73 24.17 40.23
CA VAL A 287 46.11 23.78 39.91
C VAL A 287 47.09 24.88 40.30
N ALA A 288 46.79 26.14 39.98
CA ALA A 288 47.63 27.28 40.36
C ALA A 288 47.73 27.44 41.89
N GLU A 289 46.65 27.20 42.63
CA GLU A 289 46.69 27.19 44.11
C GLU A 289 47.59 26.06 44.65
N ILE A 290 47.47 24.85 44.10
CA ILE A 290 48.31 23.70 44.49
C ILE A 290 49.79 23.98 44.20
N ASP A 291 50.11 24.57 43.05
CA ASP A 291 51.49 24.95 42.73
C ASP A 291 52.03 25.99 43.72
N GLY A 292 51.19 26.94 44.14
CA GLY A 292 51.50 27.88 45.23
C GLY A 292 51.77 27.17 46.56
N MET A 293 50.93 26.21 46.94
CA MET A 293 51.11 25.39 48.16
C MET A 293 52.42 24.57 48.09
N ASN A 294 52.74 24.00 46.93
CA ASN A 294 53.98 23.27 46.71
C ASN A 294 55.21 24.19 46.82
N ALA A 295 55.15 25.40 46.27
CA ALA A 295 56.22 26.38 46.40
C ALA A 295 56.44 26.79 47.87
N GLN A 296 55.36 26.99 48.63
CA GLN A 296 55.44 27.27 50.07
C GLN A 296 56.05 26.09 50.84
N ALA A 297 55.60 24.86 50.58
CA ALA A 297 56.15 23.66 51.20
C ALA A 297 57.65 23.48 50.88
N ALA A 298 58.07 23.76 49.64
CA ALA A 298 59.48 23.73 49.25
C ALA A 298 60.32 24.78 49.98
N ALA A 299 59.80 26.00 50.16
CA ALA A 299 60.49 27.05 50.93
C ALA A 299 60.65 26.66 52.41
N VAL A 300 59.61 26.09 53.02
CA VAL A 300 59.66 25.58 54.40
C VAL A 300 60.69 24.45 54.50
N ALA A 301 60.69 23.49 53.58
CA ALA A 301 61.66 22.40 53.54
C ALA A 301 63.10 22.93 53.42
N ALA A 302 63.35 23.91 52.55
CA ALA A 302 64.66 24.54 52.41
C ALA A 302 65.13 25.21 53.70
N THR A 303 64.22 25.87 54.42
CA THR A 303 64.50 26.51 55.72
C THR A 303 64.90 25.48 56.77
N PHE A 304 64.18 24.35 56.86
CA PHE A 304 64.54 23.26 57.76
C PHE A 304 65.89 22.61 57.39
N THR A 305 66.15 22.38 56.11
CA THR A 305 67.44 21.85 55.65
C THR A 305 68.59 22.79 56.03
N ALA A 306 68.44 24.09 55.83
CA ALA A 306 69.45 25.08 56.23
C ALA A 306 69.68 25.10 57.75
N ALA A 307 68.60 25.01 58.54
CA ALA A 307 68.70 24.91 60.00
C ALA A 307 69.41 23.61 60.44
N LEU A 308 69.14 22.49 59.76
CA LEU A 308 69.77 21.21 60.05
C LEU A 308 71.27 21.20 59.72
N GLU A 309 71.67 21.75 58.57
CA GLU A 309 73.10 21.89 58.21
C GLU A 309 73.81 22.84 59.17
N SER A 310 73.20 23.98 59.56
CA SER A 310 73.77 24.87 60.56
C SER A 310 73.94 24.19 61.93
N ALA A 311 72.96 23.38 62.36
CA ALA A 311 73.06 22.60 63.59
C ALA A 311 74.17 21.54 63.52
N LYS A 312 74.34 20.89 62.37
CA LYS A 312 75.40 19.92 62.11
C LYS A 312 76.79 20.56 62.13
N GLU A 313 76.95 21.73 61.51
CA GLU A 313 78.20 22.52 61.58
C GLU A 313 78.52 22.91 63.03
N ALA A 314 77.53 23.42 63.78
CA ALA A 314 77.70 23.75 65.20
C ALA A 314 78.09 22.52 66.05
N ALA A 315 77.48 21.35 65.78
CA ALA A 315 77.82 20.10 66.45
C ALA A 315 79.25 19.64 66.11
N ALA A 316 79.69 19.78 64.86
CA ALA A 316 81.06 19.47 64.44
C ALA A 316 82.11 20.37 65.12
N ILE A 317 81.79 21.63 65.42
CA ILE A 317 82.65 22.53 66.18
C ILE A 317 82.69 22.16 67.67
N ALA A 318 81.57 21.68 68.22
CA ALA A 318 81.44 21.33 69.64
C ALA A 318 81.97 19.93 70.00
N LEU A 319 82.14 19.02 69.03
CA LEU A 319 82.71 17.70 69.28
C LEU A 319 84.25 17.76 69.30
N PRO A 320 84.92 17.25 70.36
CA PRO A 320 86.38 17.15 70.39
C PRO A 320 86.88 16.13 69.36
N PRO A 321 88.09 16.30 68.80
CA PRO A 321 88.63 15.39 67.78
C PRO A 321 88.69 13.96 68.33
N ALA A 322 88.26 13.00 67.51
CA ALA A 322 88.46 11.59 67.78
C ALA A 322 89.95 11.36 68.07
N ILE A 323 90.22 10.78 69.24
CA ILE A 323 91.56 10.41 69.66
C ILE A 323 92.07 9.35 68.67
N GLU A 324 92.84 9.76 67.66
CA GLU A 324 93.71 8.87 66.91
C GLU A 324 94.87 8.46 67.83
N GLY A 325 94.79 7.23 68.34
CA GLY A 325 95.85 6.58 69.08
C GLY A 325 96.72 5.72 68.17
N ALA A 326 98.00 6.10 68.12
CA ALA A 326 99.24 5.29 68.01
C ALA A 326 99.35 4.18 66.96
#